data_AF-A0A9Q0NBM9-F1
#
_entry.id   AF-A0A9Q0NBM9-F1
#
_cell.length_a   1.000
_cell.length_b   1.000
_cell.length_c   1.000
_cell.angle_alpha   90.00
_cell.angle_beta   90.00
_cell.angle_gamma   90.00
#
_symmetry.space_group_name_H-M   'P 1'
#
loop_
_entity.id
_entity.type
_entity.pdbx_description
1 polymer ?
#
loop_
_entity_poly.entity_id
_entity_poly.type
_entity_poly.pdbx_seq_one_letter_code
_entity_poly.pdbx_strand_id
1 'polypeptide(L)'
;MKLIGLAFVFFFGSSSTETLNGWHGGDVRIKIDDDQIVRLNNDEESMNLVYCPCPPTTSRPLYCSDFCGNFVGWKNDCSQFDIGMQFSSVGQIPGKYCVQMTEPADPHTWSDNFICFNKDYGVRWSHGGEISRMKCAQIVETSDPHTWSDNFLCLPQGSPFRFHWSITERPSGLCCVHIHEPAEPREHGWYDNYLCVSEYNK
;
A
#
# COMPACT_ATOMS: atom_id res chain seq x y z
N MET A 1 0.12 16.64 27.53
CA MET A 1 0.89 15.42 27.89
C MET A 1 1.05 14.62 26.61
N LYS A 2 2.29 14.37 26.15
CA LYS A 2 2.54 13.61 24.91
C LYS A 2 2.23 12.14 25.16
N LEU A 3 1.25 11.57 24.46
CA LEU A 3 1.07 10.13 24.37
C LEU A 3 2.13 9.59 23.41
N ILE A 4 3.13 8.93 23.97
CA ILE A 4 4.11 8.15 23.22
C ILE A 4 3.47 6.77 23.02
N GLY A 5 2.98 6.49 21.82
CA GLY A 5 2.49 5.16 21.46
C GLY A 5 3.67 4.20 21.36
N LEU A 6 3.82 3.32 22.34
CA LEU A 6 4.72 2.18 22.26
C LEU A 6 3.97 1.02 21.59
N ALA A 7 4.45 0.58 20.43
CA ALA A 7 4.03 -0.66 19.81
C ALA A 7 4.85 -1.82 20.41
N PHE A 8 4.17 -2.85 20.91
CA PHE A 8 4.81 -4.11 21.27
C PHE A 8 4.62 -5.10 20.13
N VAL A 9 5.71 -5.74 19.69
CA VAL A 9 5.66 -6.87 18.76
C VAL A 9 5.73 -8.14 19.60
N PHE A 10 4.68 -8.96 19.53
CA PHE A 10 4.66 -10.26 20.20
C PHE A 10 4.95 -11.38 19.19
N PHE A 11 5.78 -12.33 19.60
CA PHE A 11 5.94 -13.62 18.92
C PHE A 11 5.25 -14.68 19.77
N PHE A 12 4.14 -15.26 19.32
CA PHE A 12 3.51 -16.38 20.01
C PHE A 12 3.43 -17.60 19.10
N GLY A 13 4.03 -18.70 19.55
CA GLY A 13 3.68 -20.05 19.13
C GLY A 13 2.74 -20.65 20.18
N SER A 14 1.52 -21.01 19.77
CA SER A 14 0.49 -21.77 20.51
C SER A 14 0.16 -21.33 21.96
N SER A 15 -1.08 -20.87 22.15
CA SER A 15 -1.85 -20.71 23.40
C SER A 15 -1.06 -20.82 24.71
N SER A 16 -0.57 -19.69 25.22
CA SER A 16 -0.19 -19.54 26.62
C SER A 16 -0.63 -18.17 27.14
N THR A 17 -1.20 -18.15 28.34
CA THR A 17 -1.49 -16.91 29.10
C THR A 17 -0.21 -16.47 29.78
N GLU A 18 0.43 -15.40 29.30
CA GLU A 18 1.53 -14.75 29.99
C GLU A 18 1.09 -13.42 30.63
N THR A 19 1.62 -13.14 31.82
CA THR A 19 1.33 -11.93 32.58
C THR A 19 2.46 -10.93 32.33
N LEU A 20 2.16 -9.76 31.76
CA LEU A 20 3.14 -8.70 31.54
C LEU A 20 3.25 -7.82 32.79
N ASN A 21 4.41 -7.85 33.45
CA ASN A 21 4.74 -6.90 34.50
C ASN A 21 5.55 -5.74 33.90
N GLY A 22 4.99 -4.53 33.89
CA GLY A 22 5.72 -3.38 33.35
C GLY A 22 5.00 -2.03 33.28
N TRP A 23 3.85 -1.85 33.93
CA TRP A 23 3.23 -0.53 34.09
C TRP A 23 2.92 -0.27 35.55
N HIS A 24 3.08 1.00 35.97
CA HIS A 24 2.64 1.45 37.27
C HIS A 24 1.13 1.21 37.42
N GLY A 25 0.78 0.14 38.15
CA GLY A 25 -0.55 -0.08 38.72
C GLY A 25 -1.56 -0.79 37.82
N GLY A 26 -1.39 -2.10 37.60
CA GLY A 26 -2.49 -2.97 37.17
C GLY A 26 -2.06 -4.22 36.40
N ASP A 27 -2.60 -5.38 36.78
CA ASP A 27 -2.49 -6.63 36.03
C ASP A 27 -3.37 -6.56 34.78
N VAL A 28 -2.76 -6.47 33.59
CA VAL A 28 -3.50 -6.55 32.33
C VAL A 28 -3.68 -8.02 31.95
N ARG A 29 -4.93 -8.50 31.93
CA ARG A 29 -5.26 -9.85 31.47
C ARG A 29 -5.69 -9.81 30.02
N ILE A 30 -4.89 -10.45 29.16
CA ILE A 30 -5.19 -10.64 27.75
C ILE A 30 -6.01 -11.92 27.61
N LYS A 31 -7.19 -11.81 27.00
CA LYS A 31 -7.97 -12.97 26.55
C LYS A 31 -8.02 -12.95 25.02
N ILE A 32 -7.64 -14.08 24.42
CA ILE A 32 -7.78 -14.33 22.99
C ILE A 32 -9.00 -15.24 22.85
N ASP A 33 -10.07 -14.71 22.27
CA ASP A 33 -11.28 -15.47 22.01
C ASP A 33 -11.12 -16.30 20.72
N ASP A 34 -12.05 -17.23 20.45
CA ASP A 34 -11.98 -18.16 19.31
C ASP A 34 -11.96 -17.45 17.94
N ASP A 35 -12.30 -16.16 17.92
CA ASP A 35 -12.26 -15.25 16.77
C ASP A 35 -10.91 -14.52 16.60
N GLN A 36 -9.89 -14.88 17.40
CA GLN A 36 -8.55 -14.28 17.39
C GLN A 36 -8.53 -12.78 17.75
N ILE A 37 -9.56 -12.27 18.43
CA ILE A 37 -9.57 -10.87 18.89
C ILE A 37 -8.91 -10.80 20.28
N VAL A 38 -7.96 -9.89 20.43
CA VAL A 38 -7.29 -9.61 21.70
C VAL A 38 -8.06 -8.50 22.41
N ARG A 39 -8.74 -8.83 23.50
CA ARG A 39 -9.44 -7.83 24.33
C ARG A 39 -8.62 -7.53 25.57
N LEU A 40 -8.31 -6.25 25.79
CA LEU A 40 -7.75 -5.78 27.06
C LEU A 40 -8.91 -5.38 27.96
N ASN A 41 -9.06 -6.06 29.09
CA ASN A 41 -9.98 -5.62 30.13
C ASN A 41 -9.20 -4.68 31.07
N ASN A 42 -9.36 -3.37 30.87
CA ASN A 42 -9.25 -2.41 31.95
C ASN A 42 -10.56 -1.63 31.99
N ASP A 43 -11.14 -1.52 33.18
CA ASP A 43 -12.55 -1.20 33.42
C ASP A 43 -13.04 0.19 32.97
N GLU A 44 -12.32 0.95 32.14
CA GLU A 44 -12.83 2.23 31.60
C GLU A 44 -12.59 2.50 30.11
N GLU A 45 -11.76 1.76 29.37
CA GLU A 45 -11.67 1.92 27.91
C GLU A 45 -11.30 0.60 27.23
N SER A 46 -12.24 0.05 26.44
CA SER A 46 -11.95 -1.10 25.58
C SER A 46 -11.09 -0.64 24.39
N MET A 47 -9.77 -0.84 24.46
CA MET A 47 -8.92 -0.77 23.28
C MET A 47 -9.01 -2.10 22.52
N ASN A 48 -9.46 -2.04 21.26
CA ASN A 48 -9.45 -3.19 20.36
C ASN A 48 -8.01 -3.44 19.92
N LEU A 49 -7.38 -4.50 20.42
CA LEU A 49 -6.16 -5.04 19.83
C LEU A 49 -6.58 -6.09 18.79
N VAL A 50 -6.27 -5.81 17.53
CA VAL A 50 -6.54 -6.77 16.45
C VAL A 50 -5.28 -7.55 16.12
N TYR A 51 -5.41 -8.87 16.20
CA TYR A 51 -4.39 -9.83 15.81
C TYR A 51 -4.29 -9.89 14.28
N CYS A 52 -3.10 -9.61 13.75
CA CYS A 52 -2.80 -9.78 12.33
C CYS A 52 -1.92 -11.03 12.17
N PRO A 53 -2.46 -12.19 11.72
CA PRO A 53 -1.64 -13.36 11.47
C PRO A 53 -0.76 -13.14 10.23
N CYS A 54 0.56 -13.08 10.42
CA CYS A 54 1.51 -13.25 9.31
C CYS A 54 1.54 -14.72 8.88
N PRO A 55 1.54 -15.05 7.58
CA PRO A 55 1.69 -16.43 7.13
C PRO A 55 3.07 -16.98 7.56
N PRO A 56 3.13 -18.19 8.13
CA PRO A 56 4.38 -18.78 8.55
C PRO A 56 5.07 -19.30 7.29
N THR A 57 5.99 -18.53 6.72
CA THR A 57 7.18 -18.95 5.94
C THR A 57 7.58 -17.91 4.89
N THR A 58 8.23 -16.82 5.30
CA THR A 58 9.35 -16.31 4.53
C THR A 58 10.40 -15.78 5.50
N SER A 59 11.67 -16.12 5.27
CA SER A 59 12.82 -15.81 6.10
C SER A 59 13.25 -14.33 6.03
N ARG A 60 12.31 -13.40 5.83
CA ARG A 60 12.55 -11.96 5.77
C ARG A 60 11.53 -11.20 6.65
N PRO A 61 11.94 -10.33 7.59
CA PRO A 61 11.04 -9.74 8.60
C PRO A 61 10.10 -8.63 8.10
N LEU A 62 9.86 -8.52 6.80
CA LEU A 62 9.04 -7.45 6.23
C LEU A 62 7.75 -8.06 5.70
N TYR A 63 6.63 -7.36 5.92
CA TYR A 63 5.26 -7.65 5.47
C TYR A 63 4.30 -8.34 6.45
N CYS A 64 4.11 -7.72 7.62
CA CYS A 64 2.81 -7.75 8.32
C CYS A 64 2.02 -6.42 8.16
N SER A 65 2.69 -5.32 7.81
CA SER A 65 2.09 -3.97 7.68
C SER A 65 1.02 -3.86 6.59
N ASP A 66 1.13 -4.66 5.53
CA ASP A 66 0.31 -4.50 4.34
C ASP A 66 -1.08 -5.12 4.49
N PHE A 67 -1.26 -6.03 5.46
CA PHE A 67 -2.56 -6.61 5.81
C PHE A 67 -3.33 -5.78 6.84
N CYS A 68 -2.66 -4.99 7.68
CA CYS A 68 -3.27 -4.30 8.83
C CYS A 68 -3.68 -2.84 8.55
N GLY A 69 -3.83 -2.43 7.29
CA GLY A 69 -3.99 -1.03 6.87
C GLY A 69 -5.20 -0.23 7.42
N ASN A 70 -5.94 -0.72 8.40
CA ASN A 70 -7.10 -0.05 8.99
C ASN A 70 -7.11 0.02 10.54
N PHE A 71 -5.95 -0.10 11.23
CA PHE A 71 -5.91 0.09 12.70
C PHE A 71 -5.26 1.40 13.16
N VAL A 72 -5.94 2.03 14.12
CA VAL A 72 -5.66 3.33 14.72
C VAL A 72 -4.28 3.29 15.40
N GLY A 73 -3.27 3.84 14.72
CA GLY A 73 -1.90 3.93 15.21
C GLY A 73 -0.86 3.98 14.09
N TRP A 74 -1.15 3.34 12.95
CA TRP A 74 -0.50 3.62 11.68
C TRP A 74 -1.42 4.56 10.91
N LYS A 75 -1.18 5.86 11.01
CA LYS A 75 -1.76 6.75 10.00
C LYS A 75 -1.13 6.35 8.67
N ASN A 76 -1.85 5.56 7.89
CA ASN A 76 -1.83 5.74 6.46
C ASN A 76 -2.16 7.23 6.27
N ASP A 77 -1.16 8.05 5.90
CA ASP A 77 -1.31 9.50 5.64
C ASP A 77 -2.33 9.78 4.51
N CYS A 78 -2.97 8.73 3.99
CA CYS A 78 -4.00 8.73 2.96
C CYS A 78 -5.38 9.07 3.43
N SER A 79 -5.65 9.07 4.74
CA SER A 79 -6.97 9.44 5.24
C SER A 79 -7.38 10.86 4.84
N GLN A 80 -6.43 11.72 4.45
CA GLN A 80 -6.73 13.11 4.07
C GLN A 80 -7.01 13.29 2.57
N PHE A 81 -6.45 12.45 1.67
CA PHE A 81 -6.54 12.59 0.21
C PHE A 81 -6.73 11.25 -0.52
N ASP A 82 -7.60 10.40 0.02
CA ASP A 82 -7.87 9.08 -0.55
C ASP A 82 -8.63 9.17 -1.89
N ILE A 83 -7.89 9.06 -2.99
CA ILE A 83 -8.46 8.92 -4.35
C ILE A 83 -8.87 7.46 -4.67
N GLY A 84 -8.77 6.57 -3.69
CA GLY A 84 -9.09 5.14 -3.83
C GLY A 84 -8.22 4.44 -4.85
N MET A 85 -6.95 4.87 -4.99
CA MET A 85 -5.97 4.31 -5.93
C MET A 85 -5.68 2.86 -5.56
N GLN A 86 -5.74 1.97 -6.56
CA GLN A 86 -5.46 0.54 -6.43
C GLN A 86 -4.77 0.06 -7.71
N PHE A 87 -3.91 -0.94 -7.60
CA PHE A 87 -3.33 -1.63 -8.75
C PHE A 87 -3.87 -3.05 -8.84
N SER A 88 -4.01 -3.56 -10.06
CA SER A 88 -4.41 -4.93 -10.34
C SER A 88 -3.59 -5.46 -11.52
N SER A 89 -2.95 -6.59 -11.33
CA SER A 89 -2.19 -7.33 -12.35
C SER A 89 -3.00 -8.40 -13.08
N VAL A 90 -4.33 -8.39 -12.90
CA VAL A 90 -5.22 -9.50 -13.33
C VAL A 90 -6.54 -8.99 -13.93
N GLY A 91 -6.58 -7.72 -14.34
CA GLY A 91 -7.75 -7.09 -14.94
C GLY A 91 -8.37 -5.97 -14.10
N GLN A 92 -9.46 -5.42 -14.61
CA GLN A 92 -10.17 -4.30 -13.98
C GLN A 92 -10.83 -4.71 -12.66
N ILE A 93 -10.81 -3.82 -11.68
CA ILE A 93 -11.53 -4.00 -10.41
C ILE A 93 -12.99 -3.57 -10.59
N PRO A 94 -13.98 -4.43 -10.32
CA PRO A 94 -15.40 -4.09 -10.47
C PRO A 94 -15.81 -2.85 -9.66
N GLY A 95 -16.60 -1.97 -10.27
CA GLY A 95 -17.09 -0.75 -9.62
C GLY A 95 -16.06 0.37 -9.48
N LYS A 96 -14.87 0.23 -10.06
CA LYS A 96 -13.83 1.26 -10.10
C LYS A 96 -13.69 1.86 -11.49
N TYR A 97 -13.03 3.01 -11.55
CA TYR A 97 -12.59 3.62 -12.80
C TYR A 97 -11.15 3.23 -13.04
N CYS A 98 -10.92 2.34 -14.00
CA CYS A 98 -9.62 1.74 -14.25
C CYS A 98 -8.99 2.26 -15.54
N VAL A 99 -7.70 2.57 -15.47
CA VAL A 99 -6.85 2.93 -16.60
C VAL A 99 -5.90 1.78 -16.83
N GLN A 100 -5.87 1.27 -18.06
CA GLN A 100 -4.99 0.18 -18.44
C GLN A 100 -3.54 0.66 -18.50
N MET A 101 -2.63 -0.05 -17.85
CA MET A 101 -1.20 0.20 -17.79
C MET A 101 -0.50 -0.78 -18.73
N THR A 102 -0.52 -0.48 -20.03
CA THR A 102 0.01 -1.37 -21.07
C THR A 102 1.38 -0.92 -21.55
N GLU A 103 2.27 -1.88 -21.81
CA GLU A 103 3.48 -1.64 -22.60
C GLU A 103 3.52 -2.63 -23.78
N PRO A 104 3.07 -2.23 -24.99
CA PRO A 104 2.97 -3.16 -26.11
C PRO A 104 4.29 -3.74 -26.63
N ALA A 105 5.42 -3.08 -26.36
CA ALA A 105 6.74 -3.58 -26.74
C ALA A 105 7.42 -4.43 -25.65
N ASP A 106 6.77 -4.57 -24.49
CA ASP A 106 7.09 -5.59 -23.50
C ASP A 106 6.29 -6.87 -23.81
N PRO A 107 6.95 -8.02 -24.03
CA PRO A 107 6.28 -9.26 -24.41
C PRO A 107 5.50 -9.94 -23.28
N HIS A 108 5.51 -9.42 -22.05
CA HIS A 108 4.86 -10.03 -20.89
C HIS A 108 3.42 -9.51 -20.65
N THR A 109 2.90 -9.78 -19.45
CA THR A 109 1.49 -9.62 -19.04
C THR A 109 1.15 -8.20 -18.60
N TRP A 110 1.42 -7.22 -19.47
CA TRP A 110 1.03 -5.82 -19.22
C TRP A 110 -0.37 -5.48 -19.76
N SER A 111 -0.94 -6.36 -20.58
CA SER A 111 -2.27 -6.14 -21.18
C SER A 111 -3.42 -6.28 -20.19
N ASP A 112 -3.21 -6.88 -19.03
CA ASP A 112 -4.17 -7.09 -17.96
C ASP A 112 -3.89 -6.22 -16.72
N ASN A 113 -2.99 -5.26 -16.85
CA ASN A 113 -2.60 -4.38 -15.76
C ASN A 113 -3.45 -3.12 -15.74
N PHE A 114 -3.99 -2.80 -14.56
CA PHE A 114 -4.89 -1.67 -14.37
C PHE A 114 -4.57 -0.88 -13.10
N ILE A 115 -4.58 0.43 -13.24
CA ILE A 115 -4.59 1.38 -12.11
C ILE A 115 -6.03 1.89 -11.97
N CYS A 116 -6.64 1.61 -10.83
CA CYS A 116 -8.06 1.83 -10.57
C CYS A 116 -8.27 2.90 -9.49
N PHE A 117 -9.35 3.66 -9.62
CA PHE A 117 -9.71 4.78 -8.74
C PHE A 117 -11.17 4.71 -8.31
N ASN A 118 -11.53 5.42 -7.23
CA ASN A 118 -12.91 5.47 -6.73
C ASN A 118 -13.87 6.27 -7.63
N LYS A 119 -13.35 7.16 -8.49
CA LYS A 119 -14.10 7.92 -9.49
C LYS A 119 -13.19 8.26 -10.68
N ASP A 120 -13.77 8.78 -11.77
CA ASP A 120 -12.99 9.30 -12.90
C ASP A 120 -12.31 10.63 -12.52
N TYR A 121 -10.98 10.60 -12.40
CA TYR A 121 -10.14 11.79 -12.20
C TYR A 121 -9.57 12.36 -13.51
N GLY A 122 -9.99 11.82 -14.66
CA GLY A 122 -9.43 12.15 -15.97
C GLY A 122 -8.03 11.60 -16.18
N VAL A 123 -7.64 10.56 -15.43
CA VAL A 123 -6.33 9.91 -15.55
C VAL A 123 -6.20 9.25 -16.91
N ARG A 124 -5.04 9.37 -17.55
CA ARG A 124 -4.74 8.76 -18.84
C ARG A 124 -3.36 8.10 -18.80
N TRP A 125 -3.27 6.92 -19.40
CA TRP A 125 -2.01 6.22 -19.65
C TRP A 125 -1.49 6.60 -21.04
N SER A 126 -0.17 6.64 -21.18
CA SER A 126 0.52 6.76 -22.45
C SER A 126 1.75 5.87 -22.43
N HIS A 127 1.94 5.08 -23.49
CA HIS A 127 3.10 4.22 -23.71
C HIS A 127 4.04 4.77 -24.80
N GLY A 128 3.97 6.08 -25.05
CA GLY A 128 4.61 6.73 -26.21
C GLY A 128 4.93 8.20 -25.98
N GLY A 129 5.17 8.58 -24.74
CA GLY A 129 5.51 9.94 -24.32
C GLY A 129 4.42 10.67 -23.56
N GLU A 130 4.75 11.86 -23.06
CA GLU A 130 3.82 12.70 -22.31
C GLU A 130 2.61 13.14 -23.14
N ILE A 131 1.43 13.16 -22.52
CA ILE A 131 0.23 13.71 -23.13
C ILE A 131 0.25 15.24 -22.99
N SER A 132 0.19 15.94 -24.12
CA SER A 132 0.23 17.41 -24.15
C SER A 132 -0.85 18.03 -23.26
N ARG A 133 -0.46 19.04 -22.46
CA ARG A 133 -1.32 19.80 -21.52
C ARG A 133 -1.86 18.95 -20.36
N MET A 134 -1.17 17.87 -20.00
CA MET A 134 -1.43 17.10 -18.79
C MET A 134 -0.22 17.12 -17.85
N LYS A 135 -0.45 16.79 -16.57
CA LYS A 135 0.61 16.59 -15.56
C LYS A 135 0.95 15.12 -15.52
N CYS A 136 2.09 14.75 -16.09
CA CYS A 136 2.50 13.37 -16.23
C CYS A 136 3.58 12.98 -15.21
N ALA A 137 3.48 11.76 -14.68
CA ALA A 137 4.57 11.08 -13.98
C ALA A 137 5.09 9.98 -14.90
N GLN A 138 6.40 9.96 -15.12
CA GLN A 138 7.06 8.89 -15.87
C GLN A 138 7.02 7.60 -15.04
N ILE A 139 6.63 6.51 -15.66
CA ILE A 139 6.56 5.18 -15.08
C ILE A 139 7.64 4.36 -15.75
N VAL A 140 8.75 4.15 -15.05
CA VAL A 140 9.95 3.55 -15.61
C VAL A 140 10.49 2.49 -14.67
N GLU A 141 10.92 1.35 -15.19
CA GLU A 141 11.73 0.40 -14.43
C GLU A 141 13.06 0.24 -15.14
N THR A 142 14.16 0.63 -14.49
CA THR A 142 15.48 0.66 -15.12
C THR A 142 16.13 -0.72 -15.22
N SER A 143 15.62 -1.69 -14.46
CA SER A 143 16.06 -3.09 -14.48
C SER A 143 15.38 -3.87 -15.62
N ASP A 144 14.25 -3.37 -16.11
CA ASP A 144 13.54 -3.93 -17.24
C ASP A 144 14.24 -3.58 -18.56
N PRO A 145 14.65 -4.56 -19.39
CA PRO A 145 15.30 -4.30 -20.67
C PRO A 145 14.34 -3.76 -21.76
N HIS A 146 13.04 -3.71 -21.49
CA HIS A 146 12.00 -3.27 -22.42
C HIS A 146 11.73 -1.75 -22.36
N THR A 147 10.83 -1.27 -23.23
CA THR A 147 10.58 0.16 -23.46
C THR A 147 9.66 0.78 -22.41
N TRP A 148 10.20 1.04 -21.22
CA TRP A 148 9.48 1.75 -20.15
C TRP A 148 9.85 3.24 -20.04
N SER A 149 10.82 3.70 -20.84
CA SER A 149 11.35 5.07 -20.74
C SER A 149 10.40 6.15 -21.26
N ASP A 150 9.35 5.78 -21.99
CA ASP A 150 8.36 6.68 -22.58
C ASP A 150 6.94 6.43 -22.04
N ASN A 151 6.85 5.77 -20.89
CA ASN A 151 5.58 5.46 -20.25
C ASN A 151 5.20 6.53 -19.22
N PHE A 152 3.97 7.02 -19.31
CA PHE A 152 3.49 8.13 -18.49
C PHE A 152 2.07 7.90 -18.00
N LEU A 153 1.86 8.19 -16.72
CA LEU A 153 0.55 8.32 -16.11
C LEU A 153 0.23 9.80 -15.91
N CYS A 154 -0.81 10.27 -16.58
CA CYS A 154 -1.11 11.69 -16.70
C CYS A 154 -2.43 12.07 -16.03
N LEU A 155 -2.40 13.19 -15.29
CA LEU A 155 -3.58 13.86 -14.73
C LEU A 155 -3.93 15.11 -15.55
N PRO A 156 -5.19 15.55 -15.60
CA PRO A 156 -5.55 16.83 -16.19
C PRO A 156 -4.76 17.98 -15.54
N GLN A 157 -4.43 19.02 -16.31
CA GLN A 157 -3.61 20.15 -15.83
C GLN A 157 -4.13 20.77 -14.52
N GLY A 158 -5.46 20.94 -14.41
CA GLY A 158 -6.13 21.50 -13.24
C GLY A 158 -6.38 20.52 -12.09
N SER A 159 -5.91 19.27 -12.17
CA SER A 159 -6.07 18.29 -11.09
C SER A 159 -5.46 18.83 -9.78
N PRO A 160 -6.10 18.63 -8.62
CA PRO A 160 -5.49 18.99 -7.34
C PRO A 160 -4.41 17.99 -6.91
N PHE A 161 -4.20 16.91 -7.66
CA PHE A 161 -3.28 15.83 -7.32
C PHE A 161 -2.00 15.84 -8.15
N ARG A 162 -0.98 15.14 -7.65
CA ARG A 162 0.27 14.83 -8.35
C ARG A 162 0.63 13.37 -8.13
N PHE A 163 1.01 12.67 -9.19
CA PHE A 163 1.58 11.32 -9.09
C PHE A 163 3.10 11.38 -8.89
N HIS A 164 3.61 10.41 -8.15
CA HIS A 164 5.03 10.20 -7.91
C HIS A 164 5.34 8.73 -8.16
N TRP A 165 6.46 8.46 -8.82
CA TRP A 165 6.92 7.11 -9.15
C TRP A 165 8.17 6.78 -8.35
N SER A 166 8.24 5.54 -7.86
CA SER A 166 9.42 4.99 -7.20
C SER A 166 9.69 3.58 -7.70
N ILE A 167 10.97 3.26 -7.88
CA ILE A 167 11.48 2.00 -8.45
C ILE A 167 12.12 1.05 -7.44
N THR A 168 12.09 1.38 -6.15
CA THR A 168 12.85 0.60 -5.14
C THR A 168 12.21 0.61 -3.76
N GLU A 169 11.65 1.75 -3.33
CA GLU A 169 11.07 1.86 -2.00
C GLU A 169 9.82 2.73 -1.96
N ARG A 170 8.97 2.48 -0.96
CA ARG A 170 7.79 3.30 -0.70
C ARG A 170 8.22 4.63 -0.06
N PRO A 171 8.03 5.78 -0.73
CA PRO A 171 8.33 7.07 -0.11
C PRO A 171 7.48 7.33 1.13
N SER A 172 8.12 7.85 2.19
CA SER A 172 7.43 8.23 3.43
C SER A 172 6.52 9.44 3.22
N GLY A 173 5.36 9.47 3.88
CA GLY A 173 4.44 10.62 3.85
C GLY A 173 3.61 10.75 2.59
N LEU A 174 3.68 9.77 1.67
CA LEU A 174 2.88 9.71 0.46
C LEU A 174 1.90 8.53 0.45
N CYS A 175 0.87 8.68 -0.37
CA CYS A 175 -0.14 7.65 -0.56
C CYS A 175 0.16 6.75 -1.72
N CYS A 176 0.71 5.60 -1.40
CA CYS A 176 1.29 4.70 -2.37
C CYS A 176 0.49 3.42 -2.52
N VAL A 177 0.40 2.96 -3.75
CA VAL A 177 0.08 1.57 -4.09
C VAL A 177 1.35 0.89 -4.56
N HIS A 178 1.49 -0.39 -4.20
CA HIS A 178 2.56 -1.23 -4.72
C HIS A 178 2.18 -1.66 -6.15
N ILE A 179 3.07 -1.42 -7.10
CA ILE A 179 2.95 -1.92 -8.46
C ILE A 179 3.81 -3.17 -8.53
N HIS A 180 3.13 -4.32 -8.57
CA HIS A 180 3.77 -5.63 -8.57
C HIS A 180 3.25 -6.45 -9.74
N GLU A 181 4.10 -6.75 -10.73
CA GLU A 181 3.74 -7.66 -11.82
C GLU A 181 4.34 -9.05 -11.58
N PRO A 182 3.57 -10.03 -11.10
CA PRO A 182 4.13 -11.31 -10.66
C PRO A 182 4.53 -12.23 -11.82
N ALA A 183 4.04 -11.96 -13.03
CA ALA A 183 4.39 -12.73 -14.23
C ALA A 183 5.59 -12.15 -15.00
N GLU A 184 6.10 -10.98 -14.61
CA GLU A 184 7.40 -10.46 -15.04
C GLU A 184 8.55 -11.25 -14.39
N PRO A 185 9.64 -11.54 -15.13
CA PRO A 185 10.88 -12.04 -14.54
C PRO A 185 11.36 -11.15 -13.40
N ARG A 186 11.82 -11.76 -12.31
CA ARG A 186 12.21 -11.03 -11.10
C ARG A 186 13.36 -10.04 -11.37
N GLU A 187 14.24 -10.37 -12.30
CA GLU A 187 15.34 -9.53 -12.75
C GLU A 187 14.87 -8.20 -13.40
N HIS A 188 13.62 -8.12 -13.85
CA HIS A 188 13.06 -6.91 -14.45
C HIS A 188 12.55 -5.91 -13.39
N GLY A 189 12.63 -6.20 -12.10
CA GLY A 189 12.50 -5.19 -11.04
C GLY A 189 11.08 -4.86 -10.59
N TRP A 190 10.03 -5.34 -11.26
CA TRP A 190 8.61 -5.03 -10.95
C TRP A 190 8.05 -5.53 -9.62
N TYR A 191 8.87 -5.81 -8.60
CA TYR A 191 8.43 -6.33 -7.30
C TYR A 191 8.57 -5.33 -6.16
N ASP A 192 9.14 -4.15 -6.38
CA ASP A 192 9.39 -3.12 -5.37
C ASP A 192 9.06 -1.69 -5.85
N ASN A 193 8.25 -1.58 -6.90
CA ASN A 193 7.82 -0.29 -7.44
C ASN A 193 6.59 0.26 -6.72
N TYR A 194 6.52 1.58 -6.59
CA TYR A 194 5.39 2.25 -5.96
C TYR A 194 4.92 3.43 -6.79
N LEU A 195 3.60 3.47 -7.01
CA LEU A 195 2.91 4.66 -7.51
C LEU A 195 2.27 5.37 -6.33
N CYS A 196 2.65 6.63 -6.13
CA CYS A 196 2.14 7.44 -5.04
C CYS A 196 1.39 8.68 -5.51
N VAL A 197 0.54 9.21 -4.64
CA VAL A 197 -0.20 10.45 -4.86
C VAL A 197 -0.01 11.43 -3.71
N SER A 198 0.06 12.72 -4.05
CA SER A 198 -0.02 13.85 -3.13
C SER A 198 -1.01 14.90 -3.63
N GLU A 199 -1.38 15.86 -2.78
CA GLU A 199 -1.91 17.14 -3.28
C GLU A 199 -0.80 17.92 -4.00
N TYR A 200 -1.20 18.75 -4.97
CA TYR A 200 -0.27 19.60 -5.71
C TYR A 200 0.16 20.84 -4.91
N ASN A 201 -0.65 21.28 -3.95
CA ASN A 201 -0.48 22.54 -3.21
C ASN A 201 0.12 22.38 -1.80
N LYS A 202 0.72 21.23 -1.49
CA LYS A 202 1.40 20.92 -0.23
C LYS A 202 2.72 20.22 -0.52
#